data_AF-A0A2H3IW87-F1
#
_entry.id   AF-A0A2H3IW87-F1
#
_cell.length_a   1.000
_cell.length_b   1.000
_cell.length_c   1.000
_cell.angle_alpha   90.00
_cell.angle_beta   90.00
_cell.angle_gamma   90.00
#
_symmetry.space_group_name_H-M   'P 1'
#
loop_
_entity.id
_entity.type
_entity.pdbx_description
1 polymer ?
#
loop_
_entity_poly.entity_id
_entity_poly.type
_entity_poly.pdbx_seq_one_letter_code
_entity_poly.pdbx_strand_id
1 'polypeptide(L)'
;MDSALRGHRHDISDVNISNVDAYRDTSEPYQLPEEWLSLIAMSSVMVLFRDATMAQRWWTRDLDEEKAQVFSHLIERVMPRDQFEPWDPDTREAYMYALAALGNLRESADSMRLVGFLGLLPTKYSQLILERQPRALVIFAHYFAFMAGHTTMWMIGKTPQKEIAGIASLVPEEWQPLMQWPLSVRDSLVSASTMAASMNVT
;
A
#
# COMPACT_ATOMS: atom_id res chain seq x y z
N MET A 1 -18.22 -14.35 57.77
CA MET A 1 -17.15 -15.06 57.06
C MET A 1 -17.47 -14.90 55.58
N ASP A 2 -17.25 -13.70 55.05
CA ASP A 2 -16.03 -13.26 54.31
C ASP A 2 -15.92 -13.97 52.95
N SER A 3 -16.12 -13.30 51.80
CA SER A 3 -15.37 -12.21 51.13
C SER A 3 -14.41 -12.73 50.06
N ALA A 4 -14.37 -12.00 48.93
CA ALA A 4 -13.54 -12.13 47.72
C ALA A 4 -13.94 -13.29 46.79
N LEU A 5 -14.36 -13.05 45.54
CA LEU A 5 -13.59 -12.38 44.48
C LEU A 5 -14.48 -11.53 43.55
N ARG A 6 -14.08 -10.27 43.38
CA ARG A 6 -14.60 -9.26 42.45
C ARG A 6 -13.41 -8.80 41.58
N GLY A 7 -13.66 -8.53 40.30
CA GLY A 7 -12.73 -7.88 39.34
C GLY A 7 -12.20 -8.87 38.31
N HIS A 8 -12.17 -8.61 36.99
CA HIS A 8 -11.97 -7.33 36.33
C HIS A 8 -12.57 -7.43 34.90
N ARG A 9 -13.69 -6.76 34.64
CA ARG A 9 -14.21 -6.53 33.28
C ARG A 9 -13.63 -5.18 32.86
N HIS A 10 -12.70 -5.17 31.90
CA HIS A 10 -12.22 -3.92 31.34
C HIS A 10 -13.38 -3.25 30.59
N ASP A 11 -13.79 -2.11 31.12
CA ASP A 11 -14.81 -1.22 30.61
C ASP A 11 -14.18 -0.37 29.49
N ILE A 12 -14.64 -0.55 28.25
CA ILE A 12 -14.16 0.21 27.08
C ILE A 12 -15.07 1.43 26.88
N SER A 13 -15.18 2.27 27.90
CA SER A 13 -15.99 3.49 27.84
C SER A 13 -15.22 4.79 28.08
N ASP A 14 -13.90 4.73 28.34
CA ASP A 14 -13.07 5.92 28.63
C ASP A 14 -11.96 6.19 27.58
N VAL A 15 -12.20 5.91 26.29
CA VAL A 15 -11.33 6.46 25.24
C VAL A 15 -11.76 7.91 25.00
N ASN A 16 -11.07 8.83 25.68
CA ASN A 16 -11.23 10.26 25.54
C ASN A 16 -10.88 10.73 24.12
N ILE A 17 -11.90 11.04 23.29
CA ILE A 17 -11.77 11.47 21.88
C ILE A 17 -11.29 12.94 21.74
N SER A 18 -10.89 13.61 22.83
CA SER A 18 -10.53 15.04 22.79
C SER A 18 -9.08 15.36 22.37
N ASN A 19 -8.28 14.40 21.91
CA ASN A 19 -6.87 14.63 21.55
C ASN A 19 -6.56 14.59 20.04
N VAL A 20 -7.57 14.70 19.17
CA VAL A 20 -7.40 14.59 17.71
C VAL A 20 -6.91 15.90 17.05
N ASP A 21 -6.88 17.02 17.78
CA ASP A 21 -6.54 18.34 17.22
C ASP A 21 -5.04 18.70 17.24
N ALA A 22 -4.15 17.80 17.65
CA ALA A 22 -2.71 18.09 17.74
C ALA A 22 -1.91 17.90 16.44
N TYR A 23 -2.54 17.53 15.31
CA TYR A 23 -1.84 17.33 14.03
C TYR A 23 -1.78 18.61 13.19
N ARG A 24 -1.06 19.63 13.69
CA ARG A 24 -0.77 20.85 12.94
C ARG A 24 0.60 21.43 13.34
N ASP A 25 1.67 20.94 12.72
CA ASP A 25 2.82 21.78 12.37
C ASP A 25 3.66 21.13 11.25
N THR A 26 4.10 21.93 10.28
CA THR A 26 4.62 21.50 8.95
C THR A 26 6.00 22.09 8.65
N SER A 27 7.02 21.79 9.44
CA SER A 27 8.39 22.26 9.13
C SER A 27 9.55 21.42 9.66
N GLU A 28 9.34 20.21 10.21
CA GLU A 28 10.46 19.40 10.71
C GLU A 28 11.03 18.41 9.68
N PRO A 29 12.37 18.21 9.65
CA PRO A 29 13.02 17.23 8.79
C PRO A 29 12.63 15.80 9.19
N TYR A 30 12.52 14.91 8.19
CA TYR A 30 12.10 13.52 8.37
C TYR A 30 12.86 12.81 9.51
N GLN A 31 12.12 12.39 10.54
CA GLN A 31 12.58 11.60 11.68
C GLN A 31 11.59 10.44 11.88
N LEU A 32 12.07 9.18 11.83
CA LEU A 32 11.31 8.00 12.23
C LEU A 32 11.52 7.79 13.74
N PRO A 33 10.50 7.96 14.60
CA PRO A 33 9.95 6.82 15.35
C PRO A 33 8.54 7.05 15.97
N GLU A 34 7.49 6.38 15.46
CA GLU A 34 6.16 6.06 16.09
C GLU A 34 5.26 5.31 15.07
N GLU A 35 5.58 5.43 13.78
CA GLU A 35 4.98 4.70 12.64
C GLU A 35 5.07 3.16 12.75
N TRP A 36 5.82 2.63 13.72
CA TRP A 36 5.90 1.19 13.97
C TRP A 36 4.69 0.62 14.72
N LEU A 37 3.89 1.42 15.43
CA LEU A 37 2.67 0.93 16.08
C LEU A 37 1.56 0.58 15.07
N SER A 38 1.48 1.31 13.95
CA SER A 38 0.65 0.93 12.80
C SER A 38 1.20 -0.29 12.07
N LEU A 39 2.52 -0.52 12.05
CA LEU A 39 3.11 -1.78 11.58
C LEU A 39 2.88 -2.95 12.55
N ILE A 40 2.82 -2.72 13.87
CA ILE A 40 2.42 -3.73 14.86
C ILE A 40 0.94 -4.07 14.71
N ALA A 41 0.09 -3.08 14.43
CA ALA A 41 -1.32 -3.29 14.06
C ALA A 41 -1.45 -4.02 12.71
N MET A 42 -0.64 -3.68 11.70
CA MET A 42 -0.55 -4.44 10.44
C MET A 42 0.00 -5.84 10.64
N SER A 43 0.95 -6.06 11.56
CA SER A 43 1.46 -7.39 11.91
C SER A 43 0.39 -8.22 12.62
N SER A 44 -0.39 -7.60 13.50
CA SER A 44 -1.53 -8.22 14.19
C SER A 44 -2.65 -8.56 13.21
N VAL A 45 -2.93 -7.67 12.25
CA VAL A 45 -3.84 -7.92 11.12
C VAL A 45 -3.30 -9.03 10.22
N MET A 46 -2.00 -9.03 9.88
CA MET A 46 -1.35 -10.07 9.08
C MET A 46 -1.38 -11.44 9.80
N VAL A 47 -1.21 -11.48 11.13
CA VAL A 47 -1.33 -12.71 11.93
C VAL A 47 -2.77 -13.20 11.99
N LEU A 48 -3.76 -12.30 12.10
CA LEU A 48 -5.18 -12.66 11.98
C LEU A 48 -5.54 -13.18 10.57
N PHE A 49 -4.86 -12.70 9.51
CA PHE A 49 -5.03 -13.22 8.15
C PHE A 49 -4.30 -14.56 7.93
N ARG A 50 -3.15 -14.79 8.57
CA ARG A 50 -2.37 -16.04 8.46
C ARG A 50 -3.19 -17.27 8.86
N ASP A 51 -4.04 -17.14 9.88
CA ASP A 51 -4.81 -18.25 10.44
C ASP A 51 -6.29 -18.27 9.96
N ALA A 52 -6.75 -17.22 9.25
CA ALA A 52 -8.09 -17.17 8.70
C ALA A 52 -8.16 -17.97 7.39
N THR A 53 -9.09 -18.93 7.32
CA THR A 53 -9.52 -19.68 6.11
C THR A 53 -9.79 -18.81 4.87
N MET A 54 -9.93 -17.49 5.01
CA MET A 54 -9.99 -16.51 3.91
C MET A 54 -8.66 -16.33 3.18
N ALA A 55 -7.53 -16.34 3.90
CA ALA A 55 -6.21 -16.38 3.28
C ALA A 55 -6.06 -17.65 2.43
N GLN A 56 -6.53 -18.80 2.91
CA GLN A 56 -6.43 -20.05 2.14
C GLN A 56 -7.18 -20.00 0.79
N ARG A 57 -8.31 -19.27 0.67
CA ARG A 57 -9.02 -19.04 -0.61
C ARG A 57 -8.32 -18.03 -1.53
N TRP A 58 -7.47 -17.17 -1.00
CA TRP A 58 -6.77 -16.13 -1.75
C TRP A 58 -5.33 -16.55 -2.12
N TRP A 59 -4.69 -17.38 -1.29
CA TRP A 59 -3.35 -17.97 -1.49
C TRP A 59 -3.33 -19.18 -2.43
N THR A 60 -4.48 -19.78 -2.75
CA THR A 60 -4.56 -20.99 -3.60
C THR A 60 -4.62 -20.70 -5.10
N ARG A 61 -4.33 -19.46 -5.55
CA ARG A 61 -4.45 -19.11 -6.96
C ARG A 61 -3.13 -19.31 -7.70
N ASP A 62 -3.17 -20.23 -8.65
CA ASP A 62 -2.33 -20.19 -9.84
C ASP A 62 -2.28 -18.76 -10.40
N LEU A 63 -1.15 -18.38 -10.97
CA LEU A 63 -0.99 -17.10 -11.67
C LEU A 63 -2.15 -16.87 -12.64
N ASP A 64 -2.95 -15.83 -12.40
CA ASP A 64 -4.02 -15.42 -13.30
C ASP A 64 -3.41 -14.50 -14.37
N GLU A 65 -2.91 -15.12 -15.45
CA GLU A 65 -2.21 -14.42 -16.53
C GLU A 65 -3.10 -13.38 -17.21
N GLU A 66 -4.41 -13.61 -17.32
CA GLU A 66 -5.36 -12.67 -17.90
C GLU A 66 -5.40 -11.36 -17.09
N LYS A 67 -5.39 -11.48 -15.77
CA LYS A 67 -5.35 -10.32 -14.87
C LYS A 67 -4.04 -9.57 -14.95
N ALA A 68 -2.92 -10.28 -15.07
CA ALA A 68 -1.62 -9.66 -15.29
C ALA A 68 -1.55 -8.94 -16.65
N GLN A 69 -2.19 -9.48 -17.69
CA GLN A 69 -2.12 -8.96 -19.05
C GLN A 69 -2.67 -7.54 -19.20
N VAL A 70 -3.63 -7.16 -18.35
CA VAL A 70 -4.15 -5.77 -18.28
C VAL A 70 -3.04 -4.75 -18.02
N PHE A 71 -1.98 -5.17 -17.32
CA PHE A 71 -0.81 -4.36 -17.01
C PHE A 71 0.43 -4.79 -17.80
N SER A 72 0.26 -5.42 -18.97
CA SER A 72 1.36 -5.89 -19.82
C SER A 72 2.39 -4.81 -20.18
N HIS A 73 1.95 -3.55 -20.33
CA HIS A 73 2.85 -2.41 -20.55
C HIS A 73 3.87 -2.18 -19.41
N LEU A 74 3.60 -2.68 -18.19
CA LEU A 74 4.52 -2.61 -17.05
C LEU A 74 5.56 -3.73 -17.04
N ILE A 75 5.33 -4.85 -17.75
CA ILE A 75 6.29 -5.96 -17.86
C ILE A 75 7.08 -5.93 -19.17
N GLU A 76 6.59 -5.18 -20.16
CA GLU A 76 7.27 -5.03 -21.45
C GLU A 76 8.69 -4.49 -21.25
N ARG A 77 9.65 -5.15 -21.92
CA ARG A 77 11.05 -4.77 -21.88
C ARG A 77 11.42 -3.82 -22.99
N VAL A 78 12.03 -2.70 -22.64
CA VAL A 78 12.50 -1.66 -23.56
C VAL A 78 13.98 -1.40 -23.30
N MET A 79 14.80 -1.46 -24.34
CA MET A 79 16.23 -1.13 -24.26
C MET A 79 16.47 0.33 -24.67
N PRO A 80 17.43 1.04 -24.03
CA PRO A 80 18.38 0.56 -23.03
C PRO A 80 17.86 0.62 -21.58
N ARG A 81 16.63 1.11 -21.34
CA ARG A 81 16.03 1.28 -19.99
C ARG A 81 16.23 0.05 -19.09
N ASP A 82 15.97 -1.13 -19.64
CA ASP A 82 15.91 -2.37 -18.86
C ASP A 82 17.22 -3.18 -18.90
N GLN A 83 18.31 -2.63 -19.42
CA GLN A 83 19.53 -3.38 -19.71
C GLN A 83 20.21 -3.98 -18.47
N PHE A 84 20.07 -3.33 -17.31
CA PHE A 84 20.67 -3.75 -16.04
C PHE A 84 19.69 -4.42 -15.08
N GLU A 85 18.41 -4.51 -15.46
CA GLU A 85 17.40 -5.14 -14.63
C GLU A 85 17.65 -6.67 -14.55
N PRO A 86 17.64 -7.28 -13.34
CA PRO A 86 17.61 -8.73 -13.21
C PRO A 86 16.42 -9.30 -13.99
N TRP A 87 16.66 -10.32 -14.81
CA TRP A 87 15.62 -10.90 -15.66
C TRP A 87 15.73 -12.43 -15.76
N ASP A 88 15.88 -13.07 -14.61
CA ASP A 88 15.73 -14.52 -14.47
C ASP A 88 14.24 -14.92 -14.41
N PRO A 89 13.91 -16.21 -14.63
CA PRO A 89 12.54 -16.71 -14.58
C PRO A 89 11.79 -16.36 -13.28
N ASP A 90 12.46 -16.44 -12.12
CA ASP A 90 11.85 -16.18 -10.82
C ASP A 90 11.51 -14.69 -10.67
N THR A 91 12.40 -13.81 -11.15
CA THR A 91 12.14 -12.36 -11.19
C THR A 91 10.94 -12.03 -12.07
N ARG A 92 10.85 -12.64 -13.26
CA ARG A 92 9.70 -12.44 -14.16
C ARG A 92 8.40 -12.95 -13.53
N GLU A 93 8.43 -14.14 -12.94
CA GLU A 93 7.27 -14.73 -12.24
C GLU A 93 6.81 -13.82 -11.10
N ALA A 94 7.76 -13.31 -10.29
CA ALA A 94 7.47 -12.41 -9.19
C ALA A 94 6.73 -11.14 -9.64
N TYR A 95 7.15 -10.54 -10.77
CA TYR A 95 6.43 -9.42 -11.36
C TYR A 95 5.04 -9.82 -11.88
N MET A 96 4.92 -10.97 -12.55
CA MET A 96 3.64 -11.43 -13.07
C MET A 96 2.61 -11.63 -11.95
N TYR A 97 3.00 -12.17 -10.80
CA TYR A 97 2.13 -12.27 -9.62
C TYR A 97 1.70 -10.89 -9.12
N ALA A 98 2.62 -9.93 -9.01
CA ALA A 98 2.29 -8.57 -8.59
C ALA A 98 1.29 -7.90 -9.55
N LEU A 99 1.45 -8.10 -10.86
CA LEU A 99 0.55 -7.58 -11.89
C LEU A 99 -0.82 -8.27 -11.85
N ALA A 100 -0.87 -9.58 -11.64
CA ALA A 100 -2.13 -10.29 -11.44
C ALA A 100 -2.86 -9.80 -10.18
N ALA A 101 -2.14 -9.50 -9.11
CA ALA A 101 -2.71 -8.90 -7.90
C ALA A 101 -3.27 -7.49 -8.16
N LEU A 102 -2.59 -6.66 -8.96
CA LEU A 102 -3.14 -5.39 -9.44
C LEU A 102 -4.40 -5.58 -10.31
N GLY A 103 -4.41 -6.59 -11.19
CA GLY A 103 -5.59 -6.94 -11.99
C GLY A 103 -6.80 -7.26 -11.12
N ASN A 104 -6.60 -8.00 -10.03
CA ASN A 104 -7.65 -8.28 -9.04
C ASN A 104 -8.17 -7.01 -8.35
N LEU A 105 -7.29 -6.05 -8.05
CA LEU A 105 -7.69 -4.75 -7.47
C LEU A 105 -8.47 -3.89 -8.47
N ARG A 106 -8.11 -3.94 -9.75
CA ARG A 106 -8.83 -3.21 -10.80
C ARG A 106 -10.28 -3.66 -10.95
N GLU A 107 -10.56 -4.96 -10.78
CA GLU A 107 -11.93 -5.48 -10.79
C GLU A 107 -12.71 -5.08 -9.54
N SER A 108 -12.07 -5.13 -8.38
CA SER A 108 -12.66 -4.75 -7.09
C SER A 108 -11.55 -4.38 -6.12
N ALA A 109 -11.50 -3.10 -5.72
CA ALA A 109 -10.53 -2.58 -4.77
C ALA A 109 -11.14 -2.45 -3.36
N ASP A 110 -11.79 -3.48 -2.85
CA ASP A 110 -12.28 -3.44 -1.47
C ASP A 110 -11.11 -3.40 -0.46
N SER A 111 -11.40 -2.93 0.76
CA SER A 111 -10.38 -2.73 1.80
C SER A 111 -9.62 -4.02 2.15
N MET A 112 -10.27 -5.18 2.07
CA MET A 112 -9.61 -6.47 2.35
C MET A 112 -8.62 -6.83 1.24
N ARG A 113 -8.95 -6.56 -0.03
CA ARG A 113 -8.05 -6.79 -1.16
C ARG A 113 -6.85 -5.87 -1.14
N LEU A 114 -7.06 -4.60 -0.76
CA LEU A 114 -5.96 -3.66 -0.58
C LEU A 114 -4.99 -4.15 0.50
N VAL A 115 -5.49 -4.52 1.68
CA VAL A 115 -4.64 -5.06 2.77
C VAL A 115 -3.99 -6.39 2.37
N GLY A 116 -4.72 -7.26 1.68
CA GLY A 116 -4.26 -8.57 1.25
C GLY A 116 -3.15 -8.52 0.21
N PHE A 117 -3.09 -7.47 -0.62
CA PHE A 117 -2.08 -7.31 -1.67
C PHE A 117 -0.66 -7.57 -1.15
N LEU A 118 -0.28 -6.94 -0.02
CA LEU A 118 1.06 -7.08 0.56
C LEU A 118 1.36 -8.51 1.06
N GLY A 119 0.35 -9.24 1.54
CA GLY A 119 0.51 -10.61 2.00
C GLY A 119 0.66 -11.63 0.87
N LEU A 120 0.17 -11.29 -0.33
CA LEU A 120 0.13 -12.20 -1.49
C LEU A 120 1.35 -12.11 -2.40
N LEU A 121 2.22 -11.11 -2.19
CA LEU A 121 3.38 -10.92 -3.06
C LEU A 121 4.47 -11.97 -2.79
N PRO A 122 5.07 -12.56 -3.85
CA PRO A 122 6.22 -13.45 -3.68
C PRO A 122 7.35 -12.77 -2.94
N THR A 123 8.09 -13.52 -2.10
CA THR A 123 9.26 -13.00 -1.36
C THR A 123 10.27 -12.32 -2.30
N LYS A 124 10.45 -12.89 -3.51
CA LYS A 124 11.29 -12.33 -4.55
C LYS A 124 10.86 -10.91 -4.96
N TYR A 125 9.55 -10.66 -5.10
CA TYR A 125 9.06 -9.32 -5.44
C TYR A 125 9.35 -8.31 -4.32
N SER A 126 9.16 -8.71 -3.06
CA SER A 126 9.51 -7.87 -1.91
C SER A 126 11.01 -7.54 -1.88
N GLN A 127 11.88 -8.49 -2.25
CA GLN A 127 13.31 -8.23 -2.40
C GLN A 127 13.60 -7.21 -3.51
N LEU A 128 12.95 -7.32 -4.67
CA LEU A 128 13.11 -6.37 -5.77
C LEU A 128 12.70 -4.93 -5.37
N ILE A 129 11.66 -4.78 -4.52
CA ILE A 129 11.31 -3.47 -3.93
C ILE A 129 12.43 -2.96 -3.02
N LEU A 130 12.94 -3.80 -2.12
CA LEU A 130 14.01 -3.42 -1.18
C LEU A 130 15.31 -3.06 -1.89
N GLU A 131 15.63 -3.76 -2.98
CA GLU A 131 16.73 -3.47 -3.90
C GLU A 131 16.47 -2.25 -4.80
N ARG A 132 15.28 -1.66 -4.70
CA ARG A 132 14.86 -0.50 -5.50
C ARG A 132 14.90 -0.73 -7.00
N GLN A 133 14.57 -1.96 -7.43
CA GLN A 133 14.42 -2.26 -8.84
C GLN A 133 13.31 -1.37 -9.43
N PRO A 134 13.59 -0.55 -10.46
CA PRO A 134 12.64 0.46 -10.90
C PRO A 134 11.27 -0.10 -11.30
N ARG A 135 11.21 -1.27 -11.97
CA ARG A 135 9.94 -1.92 -12.33
C ARG A 135 9.12 -2.30 -11.10
N ALA A 136 9.77 -2.88 -10.09
CA ALA A 136 9.11 -3.25 -8.84
C ALA A 136 8.49 -2.02 -8.18
N LEU A 137 9.23 -0.92 -8.12
CA LEU A 137 8.75 0.34 -7.55
C LEU A 137 7.59 0.92 -8.35
N VAL A 138 7.66 0.92 -9.69
CA VAL A 138 6.56 1.39 -10.55
C VAL A 138 5.28 0.57 -10.33
N ILE A 139 5.37 -0.76 -10.30
CA ILE A 139 4.22 -1.63 -10.01
C ILE A 139 3.68 -1.33 -8.61
N PHE A 140 4.55 -1.06 -7.64
CA PHE A 140 4.14 -0.72 -6.28
C PHE A 140 3.45 0.66 -6.19
N ALA A 141 3.86 1.64 -7.00
CA ALA A 141 3.15 2.91 -7.12
C ALA A 141 1.73 2.76 -7.69
N HIS A 142 1.52 1.82 -8.62
CA HIS A 142 0.18 1.49 -9.12
C HIS A 142 -0.71 0.91 -8.02
N TYR A 143 -0.16 0.11 -7.12
CA TYR A 143 -0.89 -0.35 -5.92
C TYR A 143 -1.31 0.84 -5.04
N PHE A 144 -0.42 1.80 -4.76
CA PHE A 144 -0.79 3.00 -4.02
C PHE A 144 -1.88 3.82 -4.73
N ALA A 145 -1.87 3.87 -6.06
CA ALA A 145 -2.92 4.54 -6.82
C ALA A 145 -4.31 3.90 -6.60
N PHE A 146 -4.41 2.58 -6.44
CA PHE A 146 -5.68 1.93 -6.07
C PHE A 146 -6.15 2.29 -4.65
N MET A 147 -5.22 2.49 -3.70
CA MET A 147 -5.56 2.93 -2.34
C MET A 147 -6.08 4.38 -2.27
N ALA A 148 -5.93 5.18 -3.32
CA ALA A 148 -6.39 6.56 -3.35
C ALA A 148 -7.90 6.73 -3.13
N GLY A 149 -8.71 5.75 -3.57
CA GLY A 149 -10.17 5.75 -3.34
C GLY A 149 -10.57 5.52 -1.87
N HIS A 150 -9.60 5.25 -1.01
CA HIS A 150 -9.79 4.69 0.32
C HIS A 150 -9.12 5.54 1.41
N THR A 151 -8.74 6.78 1.10
CA THR A 151 -8.05 7.72 2.01
C THR A 151 -8.87 8.13 3.22
N THR A 152 -10.19 7.95 3.19
CA THR A 152 -11.09 8.16 4.34
C THR A 152 -10.97 7.06 5.39
N MET A 153 -10.39 5.91 5.06
CA MET A 153 -10.02 4.92 6.08
C MET A 153 -8.85 5.43 6.90
N TRP A 154 -9.01 5.41 8.23
CA TRP A 154 -8.03 5.89 9.19
C TRP A 154 -6.64 5.24 9.03
N MET A 155 -6.58 4.00 8.52
CA MET A 155 -5.32 3.28 8.26
C MET A 155 -4.58 3.72 6.99
N ILE A 156 -5.28 4.30 6.01
CA ILE A 156 -4.72 4.66 4.70
C ILE A 156 -4.36 6.15 4.68
N GLY A 157 -5.28 7.03 5.10
CA GLY A 157 -5.02 8.47 5.23
C GLY A 157 -4.29 9.08 4.03
N LYS A 158 -3.14 9.71 4.27
CA LYS A 158 -2.29 10.36 3.25
C LYS A 158 -1.22 9.43 2.64
N THR A 159 -1.18 8.16 3.02
CA THR A 159 -0.14 7.20 2.58
C THR A 159 -0.02 7.12 1.05
N PRO A 160 -1.12 6.99 0.27
CA PRO A 160 -1.02 6.94 -1.19
C PRO A 160 -0.30 8.14 -1.79
N GLN A 161 -0.55 9.35 -1.27
CA GLN A 161 0.08 10.57 -1.77
C GLN A 161 1.58 10.57 -1.52
N LYS A 162 1.99 10.23 -0.29
CA LYS A 162 3.39 10.23 0.14
C LYS A 162 4.20 9.18 -0.62
N GLU A 163 3.67 7.96 -0.71
CA GLU A 163 4.38 6.83 -1.30
C GLU A 163 4.54 6.96 -2.82
N ILE A 164 3.50 7.43 -3.53
CA ILE A 164 3.62 7.71 -4.97
C ILE A 164 4.69 8.79 -5.23
N ALA A 165 4.71 9.86 -4.43
CA ALA A 165 5.71 10.91 -4.57
C ALA A 165 7.13 10.42 -4.24
N GLY A 166 7.28 9.61 -3.19
CA GLY A 166 8.55 9.01 -2.79
C GLY A 166 9.08 8.03 -3.84
N ILE A 167 8.24 7.17 -4.38
CA ILE A 167 8.64 6.26 -5.47
C ILE A 167 9.04 7.04 -6.71
N ALA A 168 8.28 8.07 -7.09
CA ALA A 168 8.59 8.89 -8.26
C ALA A 168 9.96 9.58 -8.16
N SER A 169 10.46 9.89 -6.95
CA SER A 169 11.80 10.46 -6.76
C SER A 169 12.92 9.42 -6.76
N LEU A 170 12.60 8.14 -6.62
CA LEU A 170 13.56 7.03 -6.62
C LEU A 170 13.74 6.40 -8.00
N VAL A 171 12.71 6.42 -8.85
CA VAL A 171 12.79 5.81 -10.18
C VAL A 171 13.52 6.72 -11.19
N PRO A 172 14.40 6.17 -12.03
CA PRO A 172 15.09 6.95 -13.07
C PRO A 172 14.13 7.60 -14.07
N GLU A 173 14.62 8.60 -14.81
CA GLU A 173 13.83 9.38 -15.77
C GLU A 173 13.17 8.49 -16.83
N GLU A 174 13.88 7.47 -17.32
CA GLU A 174 13.39 6.54 -18.33
C GLU A 174 12.20 5.66 -17.86
N TRP A 175 11.93 5.61 -16.56
CA TRP A 175 10.78 4.92 -15.96
C TRP A 175 9.59 5.84 -15.69
N GLN A 176 9.77 7.16 -15.71
CA GLN A 176 8.73 8.15 -15.41
C GLN A 176 7.50 8.06 -16.33
N PRO A 177 7.58 7.69 -17.62
CA PRO A 177 6.39 7.49 -18.43
C PRO A 177 5.41 6.44 -17.85
N LEU A 178 5.92 5.42 -17.15
CA LEU A 178 5.08 4.43 -16.49
C LEU A 178 4.49 4.94 -15.16
N MET A 179 5.02 6.03 -14.60
CA MET A 179 4.49 6.67 -13.38
C MET A 179 3.34 7.65 -13.64
N GLN A 180 3.00 7.92 -14.91
CA GLN A 180 2.01 8.93 -15.28
C GLN A 180 0.64 8.72 -14.60
N TRP A 181 0.12 7.49 -14.63
CA TRP A 181 -1.17 7.21 -13.99
C TRP A 181 -1.11 7.36 -12.46
N PRO A 182 -0.17 6.73 -11.72
CA PRO A 182 -0.02 6.97 -10.28
C PRO A 182 0.12 8.45 -9.91
N LEU A 183 0.92 9.23 -10.64
CA LEU A 183 1.12 10.66 -10.38
C LEU A 183 -0.17 11.45 -10.57
N SER A 184 -0.95 11.17 -11.63
CA SER A 184 -2.24 11.83 -11.84
C SER A 184 -3.23 11.58 -10.70
N VAL A 185 -3.21 10.37 -10.12
CA VAL A 185 -4.05 10.00 -8.99
C VAL A 185 -3.61 10.77 -7.73
N ARG A 186 -2.30 10.83 -7.46
CA ARG A 186 -1.75 11.65 -6.37
C ARG A 186 -2.17 13.11 -6.50
N ASP A 187 -2.02 13.70 -7.69
CA ASP A 187 -2.32 15.12 -7.92
C ASP A 187 -3.81 15.42 -7.72
N SER A 188 -4.68 14.48 -8.09
CA SER A 188 -6.11 14.55 -7.81
C SER A 188 -6.40 14.55 -6.31
N LEU A 189 -5.71 13.69 -5.52
CA LEU A 189 -5.86 13.65 -4.07
C LEU A 189 -5.40 14.95 -3.40
N VAL A 190 -4.27 15.52 -3.87
CA VAL A 190 -3.74 16.78 -3.35
C VAL A 190 -4.74 17.90 -3.62
N SER A 191 -5.25 17.98 -4.84
CA SER A 191 -6.24 18.99 -5.24
C SER A 191 -7.52 18.89 -4.39
N ALA A 192 -8.04 17.68 -4.17
CA ALA A 192 -9.21 17.47 -3.31
C ALA A 192 -8.97 17.91 -1.86
N SER A 193 -7.77 17.63 -1.33
CA SER A 193 -7.37 18.05 0.03
C SER A 193 -7.29 19.57 0.15
N THR A 194 -6.72 20.25 -0.86
CA THR A 194 -6.62 21.71 -0.91
C THR A 194 -8.00 22.36 -0.97
N MET A 195 -8.91 21.84 -1.80
CA MET A 195 -10.27 22.39 -1.89
C MET A 195 -11.04 22.25 -0.57
N ALA A 196 -10.95 21.09 0.09
CA ALA A 196 -11.58 20.88 1.39
C ALA A 196 -11.03 21.84 2.46
N ALA A 197 -9.72 22.13 2.44
CA ALA A 197 -9.11 23.10 3.34
C ALA A 197 -9.60 24.54 3.09
N SER A 198 -9.81 24.93 1.84
CA SER A 198 -10.35 26.26 1.50
C SER A 198 -11.82 26.44 1.88
N MET A 199 -12.64 25.38 1.82
CA MET A 199 -14.06 25.42 2.18
C MET A 199 -14.33 25.52 3.68
N ASN A 200 -13.41 25.02 4.53
CA ASN A 200 -13.56 25.09 5.99
C ASN A 200 -13.13 26.43 6.60
N VAL A 201 -12.68 27.40 5.79
CA VAL A 201 -12.19 28.71 6.24
C VAL A 201 -13.24 29.82 6.00
N THR A 202 -14.36 29.50 5.37
CA THR A 202 -15.53 30.39 5.15
C THR A 202 -16.70 30.01 6.04
#